data_AF-F7R3R6-F1
#
_entry.id   AF-F7R3R6-F1
#
_cell.length_a   1.000
_cell.length_b   1.000
_cell.length_c   1.000
_cell.angle_alpha   90.00
_cell.angle_beta   90.00
_cell.angle_gamma   90.00
#
_symmetry.space_group_name_H-M   'P 1'
#
loop_
_entity.id
_entity.type
_entity.pdbx_description
1 polymer ?
#
loop_
_entity_poly.entity_id
_entity_poly.type
_entity_poly.pdbx_seq_one_letter_code
_entity_poly.pdbx_strand_id
1 'polypeptide(L)'
;MAIFLDILLLALIVATIGNLISNFKGKKDNLFGKAAFPLLMLLIPAFYGTLVTQEPEPPEQSPETIYKTSTKSIGVAALKKAQSESKMLKSQEQSIDKVSSSIESVSQSMDASSKEEERQSSVKASEQASIAASASKEEASRQAALSQQASSGNQDTSSANQVVTDESPKIIGNINTKVYHTPDQAGYRMNAANATYFDNESQAIANGYRKSKR
;
A
#
# COMPACT_ATOMS: atom_id res chain seq x y z
N MET A 1 10.40 6.15 42.55
CA MET A 1 10.54 7.30 41.61
C MET A 1 11.18 6.89 40.29
N ALA A 2 12.33 6.20 40.27
CA ALA A 2 13.01 5.80 39.02
C ALA A 2 12.17 4.89 38.10
N ILE A 3 11.50 3.87 38.65
CA ILE A 3 10.72 2.89 37.88
C ILE A 3 9.53 3.55 37.14
N PHE A 4 8.94 4.59 37.74
CA PHE A 4 7.83 5.34 37.13
C PHE A 4 8.32 6.22 35.98
N LEU A 5 9.50 6.82 36.12
CA LEU A 5 10.16 7.59 35.06
C LEU A 5 10.54 6.70 33.87
N ASP A 6 11.00 5.46 34.13
CA ASP A 6 11.35 4.50 33.08
C ASP A 6 10.12 4.04 32.28
N ILE A 7 9.00 3.77 32.96
CA ILE A 7 7.74 3.39 32.28
C ILE A 7 7.18 4.56 31.45
N LEU A 8 7.27 5.79 31.98
CA LEU A 8 6.84 6.99 31.27
C LEU A 8 7.72 7.23 30.02
N LEU A 9 9.02 7.04 30.14
CA LEU A 9 9.99 7.19 29.04
C LEU A 9 9.77 6.12 27.97
N LEU A 10 9.52 4.86 28.35
CA LEU A 10 9.17 3.79 27.44
C LEU A 10 7.86 4.09 26.68
N ALA A 11 6.83 4.56 27.40
CA ALA A 11 5.56 4.93 26.78
C ALA A 11 5.70 6.09 25.78
N LEU A 12 6.56 7.07 26.07
CA LEU A 12 6.83 8.20 25.19
C LEU A 12 7.61 7.78 23.93
N ILE A 13 8.55 6.85 24.06
CA ILE A 13 9.26 6.24 22.92
C ILE A 13 8.29 5.46 22.03
N VAL A 14 7.42 4.64 22.62
CA VAL A 14 6.43 3.86 21.83
C VAL A 14 5.42 4.78 21.14
N ALA A 15 4.95 5.84 21.80
CA ALA A 15 4.02 6.81 21.22
C ALA A 15 4.66 7.63 20.08
N THR A 16 5.92 8.04 20.23
CA THR A 16 6.65 8.79 19.18
C THR A 16 6.95 7.90 17.97
N ILE A 17 7.35 6.65 18.18
CA ILE A 17 7.55 5.67 17.10
C ILE A 17 6.22 5.34 16.41
N GLY A 18 5.14 5.13 17.17
CA GLY A 18 3.82 4.85 16.63
C GLY A 18 3.26 6.00 15.77
N ASN A 19 3.41 7.24 16.23
CA ASN A 19 3.01 8.44 15.47
C ASN A 19 3.88 8.65 14.22
N LEU A 20 5.19 8.38 14.32
CA LEU A 20 6.10 8.43 13.17
C LEU A 20 5.70 7.39 12.11
N ILE A 21 5.45 6.14 12.50
CA ILE A 21 5.01 5.07 11.57
C ILE A 21 3.62 5.39 10.96
N SER A 22 2.73 6.00 11.74
CA SER A 22 1.40 6.44 11.29
C SER A 22 1.49 7.55 10.22
N ASN A 23 2.38 8.53 10.39
CA ASN A 23 2.59 9.61 9.43
C ASN A 23 3.29 9.14 8.13
N PHE A 24 3.94 7.98 8.16
CA PHE A 24 4.59 7.38 6.98
C PHE A 24 3.66 6.51 6.12
N LYS A 25 2.38 6.35 6.49
CA LYS A 25 1.42 5.51 5.75
C LYS A 25 0.89 6.13 4.45
N GLY A 26 1.47 7.23 3.97
CA GLY A 26 0.97 8.00 2.83
C GLY A 26 1.96 8.26 1.69
N LYS A 27 3.23 7.86 1.80
CA LYS A 27 4.20 8.18 0.74
C LYS A 27 5.25 7.08 0.54
N LYS A 28 5.09 6.38 -0.57
CA LYS A 28 6.01 5.39 -1.14
C LYS A 28 7.16 6.15 -1.82
N ASP A 29 8.10 6.66 -1.04
CA ASP A 29 9.37 7.15 -1.55
C ASP A 29 10.51 6.57 -0.72
N ASN A 30 11.26 5.68 -1.40
CA ASN A 30 12.36 4.88 -0.91
C ASN A 30 13.61 5.72 -0.59
N LEU A 31 13.50 6.73 0.26
CA LEU A 31 14.61 7.65 0.55
C LEU A 31 15.18 7.49 1.96
N PHE A 32 14.41 7.01 2.94
CA PHE A 32 14.89 6.90 4.33
C PHE A 32 15.49 5.54 4.70
N GLY A 33 15.20 4.48 3.96
CA GLY A 33 15.79 3.15 4.16
C GLY A 33 17.29 3.07 3.87
N LYS A 34 17.86 4.06 3.18
CA LYS A 34 19.28 4.08 2.80
C LYS A 34 20.17 4.91 3.74
N ALA A 35 19.60 5.80 4.55
CA ALA A 35 20.40 6.76 5.33
C ALA A 35 20.42 6.50 6.85
N ALA A 36 19.37 5.88 7.42
CA ALA A 36 19.31 5.68 8.88
C ALA A 36 19.96 4.37 9.38
N PHE A 37 19.98 3.33 8.55
CA PHE A 37 20.54 2.01 8.91
C PHE A 37 22.09 1.97 9.05
N PRO A 38 22.90 2.65 8.22
CA PRO A 38 24.35 2.59 8.37
C PRO A 38 24.88 3.39 9.56
N LEU A 39 24.13 4.38 10.07
CA LEU A 39 24.57 5.23 11.17
C LEU A 39 24.45 4.54 12.53
N LEU A 40 23.48 3.63 12.69
CA LEU A 40 23.29 2.83 13.91
C LEU A 40 24.27 1.64 14.01
N MET A 41 24.67 1.06 12.87
CA MET A 41 25.60 -0.07 12.81
C MET A 41 27.07 0.34 13.03
N LEU A 42 27.40 1.63 12.85
CA LEU A 42 28.75 2.16 13.05
C LEU A 42 29.09 2.43 14.53
N LEU A 43 28.11 2.42 15.44
CA LEU A 43 28.31 2.78 16.86
C LEU A 43 28.65 1.57 17.76
N ILE A 44 28.48 0.34 17.26
CA ILE A 44 28.64 -0.90 18.05
C ILE A 44 30.10 -1.40 18.20
N PRO A 45 31.08 -1.13 17.30
CA PRO A 45 32.44 -1.66 17.47
C PRO A 45 33.28 -0.97 18.56
N ALA A 46 32.89 0.21 19.04
CA ALA A 46 33.73 1.04 19.91
C ALA A 46 33.82 0.55 21.37
N PHE A 47 33.07 -0.48 21.78
CA PHE A 47 33.02 -0.92 23.18
C PHE A 47 33.74 -2.26 23.48
N TYR A 48 34.18 -3.01 22.46
CA TYR A 48 34.80 -4.34 22.67
C TYR A 48 36.31 -4.39 22.36
N GLY A 49 36.94 -3.25 22.04
CA GLY A 49 38.29 -3.19 21.47
C GLY A 49 39.47 -2.98 22.41
N THR A 50 39.35 -3.16 23.73
CA THR A 50 40.49 -2.88 24.65
C THR A 50 40.67 -3.93 25.75
N LEU A 51 40.92 -5.19 25.42
CA LEU A 51 41.37 -6.18 26.42
C LEU A 51 42.31 -7.23 25.80
N VAL A 52 43.38 -6.81 25.10
CA VAL A 52 44.52 -7.69 24.81
C VAL A 52 45.83 -6.90 24.87
N THR A 53 46.81 -7.51 25.55
CA THR A 53 48.26 -7.25 25.59
C THR A 53 48.78 -6.27 26.65
N GLN A 54 49.24 -6.84 27.77
CA GLN A 54 50.39 -6.29 28.48
C GLN A 54 51.38 -7.45 28.70
N GLU A 55 52.42 -7.43 27.88
CA GLU A 55 53.66 -8.21 28.00
C GLU A 55 54.59 -7.45 28.97
N PRO A 56 55.09 -8.10 30.05
CA PRO A 56 56.25 -7.60 30.75
C PRO A 56 57.50 -8.47 30.53
N GLU A 57 58.57 -7.74 30.21
CA GLU A 57 59.98 -8.10 30.03
C GLU A 57 60.63 -8.96 31.15
N PRO A 58 61.80 -9.59 30.88
CA PRO A 58 62.36 -10.70 31.63
C PRO A 58 63.34 -10.27 32.74
N PRO A 59 63.52 -11.08 33.80
CA PRO A 59 64.76 -11.04 34.58
C PRO A 59 65.48 -12.40 34.67
N GLU A 60 66.76 -12.34 34.27
CA GLU A 60 67.97 -12.97 34.85
C GLU A 60 68.03 -14.46 35.23
N GLN A 61 69.09 -15.09 34.72
CA GLN A 61 69.52 -16.47 34.92
C GLN A 61 70.00 -16.78 36.35
N SER A 62 69.60 -17.93 36.91
CA SER A 62 70.42 -18.80 37.81
C SER A 62 69.62 -20.04 38.27
N PRO A 63 70.28 -21.09 38.82
CA PRO A 63 71.04 -22.14 38.14
C PRO A 63 70.22 -23.44 37.91
N GLU A 64 70.69 -24.29 36.99
CA GLU A 64 70.12 -25.60 36.63
C GLU A 64 69.76 -26.46 37.86
N THR A 65 68.49 -26.84 37.95
CA THR A 65 68.07 -28.04 38.67
C THR A 65 67.44 -29.00 37.67
N ILE A 66 68.00 -30.20 37.55
CA ILE A 66 67.46 -31.25 36.68
C ILE A 66 66.20 -31.81 37.35
N TYR A 67 65.03 -31.28 36.99
CA TYR A 67 63.75 -31.89 37.31
C TYR A 67 63.33 -32.87 36.21
N LYS A 68 62.96 -34.09 36.59
CA LYS A 68 62.25 -35.01 35.69
C LYS A 68 60.85 -34.45 35.44
N THR A 69 60.62 -33.82 34.29
CA THR A 69 59.29 -33.40 33.88
C THR A 69 58.49 -34.60 33.39
N SER A 70 57.43 -34.96 34.12
CA SER A 70 56.39 -35.86 33.62
C SER A 70 55.34 -35.01 32.90
N THR A 71 55.32 -35.06 31.58
CA THR A 71 54.31 -34.39 30.75
C THR A 71 52.99 -35.15 30.86
N LYS A 72 52.07 -34.68 31.70
CA LYS A 72 50.69 -35.17 31.71
C LYS A 72 49.91 -34.40 30.65
N SER A 73 49.36 -35.10 29.65
CA SER A 73 48.56 -34.48 28.59
C SER A 73 47.21 -34.00 29.13
N ILE A 74 47.18 -32.84 29.76
CA ILE A 74 45.95 -32.24 30.27
C ILE A 74 45.27 -31.55 29.09
N GLY A 75 44.02 -31.90 28.80
CA GLY A 75 43.20 -31.21 27.79
C GLY A 75 43.03 -31.91 26.44
N VAL A 76 43.62 -33.08 26.19
CA VAL A 76 43.42 -33.83 24.92
C VAL A 76 41.95 -34.21 24.71
N ALA A 77 41.24 -34.56 25.78
CA ALA A 77 39.81 -34.83 25.74
C ALA A 77 38.99 -33.56 25.42
N ALA A 78 39.36 -32.43 26.02
CA ALA A 78 38.72 -31.15 25.77
C ALA A 78 38.95 -30.66 24.33
N LEU A 79 40.16 -30.87 23.79
CA LEU A 79 40.50 -30.53 22.41
C LEU A 79 39.73 -31.39 21.40
N LYS A 80 39.61 -32.71 21.62
CA LYS A 80 38.78 -33.58 20.78
C LYS A 80 37.29 -33.19 20.84
N LYS A 81 36.79 -32.84 22.03
CA LYS A 81 35.41 -32.35 22.20
C LYS A 81 35.18 -31.04 21.43
N ALA A 82 36.07 -30.06 21.59
CA ALA A 82 36.01 -28.79 20.86
C ALA A 82 36.09 -28.98 19.34
N GLN A 83 36.94 -29.89 18.87
CA GLN A 83 37.02 -30.23 17.44
C GLN A 83 35.72 -30.86 16.93
N SER A 84 35.10 -31.78 17.68
CA SER A 84 33.82 -32.38 17.29
C SER A 84 32.68 -31.35 17.26
N GLU A 85 32.62 -30.44 18.24
CA GLU A 85 31.62 -29.36 18.27
C GLU A 85 31.79 -28.39 17.11
N SER A 86 33.03 -27.99 16.79
CA SER A 86 33.29 -27.12 15.64
C SER A 86 32.85 -27.76 14.32
N LYS A 87 33.04 -29.08 14.16
CA LYS A 87 32.61 -29.81 12.96
C LYS A 87 31.09 -29.90 12.87
N MET A 88 30.40 -30.10 14.00
CA MET A 88 28.94 -30.10 14.07
C MET A 88 28.36 -28.72 13.73
N LEU A 89 28.94 -27.65 14.28
CA LEU A 89 28.54 -26.27 13.97
C LEU A 89 28.75 -25.95 12.48
N LYS A 90 29.86 -26.41 11.88
CA LYS A 90 30.12 -26.28 10.43
C LYS A 90 29.05 -26.99 9.59
N SER A 91 28.62 -28.20 10.00
CA SER A 91 27.53 -28.91 9.32
C SER A 91 26.17 -28.23 9.51
N GLN A 92 25.94 -27.61 10.66
CA GLN A 92 24.74 -26.81 10.92
C GLN A 92 24.72 -25.53 10.05
N GLU A 93 25.86 -24.84 9.93
CA GLU A 93 26.05 -23.67 9.06
C GLU A 93 25.72 -24.00 7.60
N GLN A 94 26.21 -25.13 7.08
CA GLN A 94 25.88 -25.61 5.73
C GLN A 94 24.37 -25.89 5.53
N SER A 95 23.69 -26.37 6.57
CA SER A 95 22.24 -26.58 6.51
C SER A 95 21.47 -25.25 6.51
N ILE A 96 21.97 -24.24 7.23
CA ILE A 96 21.41 -22.89 7.26
C ILE A 96 21.60 -22.20 5.90
N ASP A 97 22.77 -22.34 5.27
CA ASP A 97 23.03 -21.81 3.92
C ASP A 97 22.07 -22.41 2.88
N LYS A 98 21.82 -23.72 2.98
CA LYS A 98 20.87 -24.39 2.09
C LYS A 98 19.46 -23.85 2.27
N VAL A 99 19.00 -23.69 3.51
CA VAL A 99 17.68 -23.10 3.81
C VAL A 99 17.60 -21.65 3.33
N SER A 100 18.66 -20.85 3.54
CA SER A 100 18.74 -19.46 3.08
C SER A 100 18.64 -19.37 1.55
N SER A 101 19.36 -20.22 0.81
CA SER A 101 19.28 -20.28 -0.66
C SER A 101 17.89 -20.67 -1.16
N SER A 102 17.19 -21.58 -0.47
CA SER A 102 15.83 -21.97 -0.82
C SER A 102 14.83 -20.84 -0.55
N ILE A 103 14.96 -20.12 0.57
CA ILE A 103 14.11 -18.96 0.87
C ILE A 103 14.31 -17.85 -0.18
N GLU A 104 15.55 -17.59 -0.58
CA GLU A 104 15.85 -16.61 -1.63
C GLU A 104 15.20 -16.99 -2.97
N SER A 105 15.29 -18.27 -3.36
CA SER A 105 14.65 -18.77 -4.60
C SER A 105 13.12 -18.69 -4.57
N VAL A 106 12.51 -18.89 -3.39
CA VAL A 106 11.06 -18.75 -3.21
C VAL A 106 10.65 -17.28 -3.23
N SER A 107 11.43 -16.38 -2.62
CA SER A 107 11.17 -14.93 -2.68
C SER A 107 11.18 -14.44 -4.13
N GLN A 108 12.21 -14.81 -4.91
CA GLN A 108 12.35 -14.40 -6.30
C GLN A 108 11.22 -14.92 -7.21
N SER A 109 10.71 -16.14 -6.96
CA SER A 109 9.57 -16.67 -7.72
C SER A 109 8.24 -16.00 -7.37
N MET A 110 8.05 -15.60 -6.11
CA MET A 110 6.87 -14.82 -5.68
C MET A 110 6.90 -13.39 -6.22
N ASP A 111 8.05 -12.75 -6.26
CA ASP A 111 8.23 -11.42 -6.87
C ASP A 111 7.98 -11.44 -8.38
N ALA A 112 8.35 -12.54 -9.06
CA ALA A 112 8.08 -12.73 -10.48
C ALA A 112 6.59 -12.99 -10.76
N SER A 113 5.92 -13.82 -9.95
CA SER A 113 4.46 -14.08 -10.08
C SER A 113 3.64 -12.81 -9.86
N SER A 114 3.99 -12.02 -8.85
CA SER A 114 3.28 -10.78 -8.53
C SER A 114 3.37 -9.75 -9.67
N LYS A 115 4.52 -9.67 -10.36
CA LYS A 115 4.70 -8.79 -11.53
C LYS A 115 3.88 -9.24 -12.75
N GLU A 116 3.70 -10.54 -12.94
CA GLU A 116 2.89 -11.05 -14.06
C GLU A 116 1.39 -10.79 -13.81
N GLU A 117 0.93 -10.96 -12.57
CA GLU A 117 -0.46 -10.67 -12.16
C GLU A 117 -0.80 -9.17 -12.27
N GLU A 118 0.13 -8.28 -11.92
CA GLU A 118 -0.02 -6.82 -12.13
C GLU A 118 -0.07 -6.45 -13.63
N ARG A 119 0.72 -7.11 -14.48
CA ARG A 119 0.66 -6.86 -15.93
C ARG A 119 -0.66 -7.34 -16.54
N GLN A 120 -1.15 -8.51 -16.15
CA GLN A 120 -2.42 -9.03 -16.66
C GLN A 120 -3.63 -8.22 -16.22
N SER A 121 -3.62 -7.70 -14.98
CA SER A 121 -4.69 -6.81 -14.50
C SER A 121 -4.68 -5.45 -15.20
N SER A 122 -3.50 -4.89 -15.49
CA SER A 122 -3.38 -3.61 -16.22
C SER A 122 -3.87 -3.69 -17.67
N VAL A 123 -3.63 -4.80 -18.37
CA VAL A 123 -4.09 -5.00 -19.74
C VAL A 123 -5.61 -5.12 -19.79
N LYS A 124 -6.21 -5.90 -18.88
CA LYS A 124 -7.68 -6.03 -18.79
C LYS A 124 -8.37 -4.69 -18.45
N ALA A 125 -7.78 -3.90 -17.55
CA ALA A 125 -8.29 -2.57 -17.23
C ALA A 125 -8.21 -1.60 -18.41
N SER A 126 -7.10 -1.64 -19.17
CA SER A 126 -6.93 -0.82 -20.38
C SER A 126 -7.90 -1.22 -21.49
N GLU A 127 -8.16 -2.51 -21.67
CA GLU A 127 -9.10 -3.02 -22.67
C GLU A 127 -10.54 -2.62 -22.33
N GLN A 128 -10.95 -2.78 -21.05
CA GLN A 128 -12.26 -2.32 -20.57
C GLN A 128 -12.44 -0.79 -20.71
N ALA A 129 -11.41 0.00 -20.42
CA ALA A 129 -11.45 1.45 -20.60
C ALA A 129 -11.62 1.84 -22.08
N SER A 130 -10.96 1.13 -23.00
CA SER A 130 -11.08 1.39 -24.44
C SER A 130 -12.48 1.06 -25.00
N ILE A 131 -13.09 -0.03 -24.52
CA ILE A 131 -14.46 -0.43 -24.90
C ILE A 131 -15.50 0.56 -24.32
N ALA A 132 -15.31 1.01 -23.07
CA ALA A 132 -16.19 2.02 -22.47
C ALA A 132 -16.11 3.37 -23.19
N ALA A 133 -14.91 3.77 -23.63
CA ALA A 133 -14.70 5.00 -24.38
C ALA A 133 -15.32 4.94 -25.78
N SER A 134 -15.21 3.81 -26.49
CA SER A 134 -15.86 3.64 -27.80
C SER A 134 -17.38 3.60 -27.68
N ALA A 135 -17.92 2.88 -26.70
CA ALA A 135 -19.37 2.84 -26.45
C ALA A 135 -19.94 4.23 -26.09
N SER A 136 -19.25 5.03 -25.29
CA SER A 136 -19.68 6.38 -24.94
C SER A 136 -19.69 7.32 -26.14
N LYS A 137 -18.74 7.15 -27.07
CA LYS A 137 -18.67 7.97 -28.30
C LYS A 137 -19.79 7.59 -29.29
N GLU A 138 -20.10 6.31 -29.39
CA GLU A 138 -21.23 5.81 -30.19
C GLU A 138 -22.55 6.38 -29.64
N GLU A 139 -22.79 6.30 -28.32
CA GLU A 139 -24.02 6.79 -27.70
C GLU A 139 -24.19 8.31 -27.85
N ALA A 140 -23.13 9.08 -27.63
CA ALA A 140 -23.15 10.53 -27.84
C ALA A 140 -23.48 10.92 -29.29
N SER A 141 -22.99 10.14 -30.27
CA SER A 141 -23.31 10.37 -31.69
C SER A 141 -24.77 10.04 -32.03
N ARG A 142 -25.35 9.01 -31.40
CA ARG A 142 -26.77 8.64 -31.57
C ARG A 142 -27.70 9.67 -30.93
N GLN A 143 -27.37 10.19 -29.74
CA GLN A 143 -28.12 11.27 -29.10
C GLN A 143 -28.07 12.59 -29.89
N ALA A 144 -26.93 12.92 -30.50
CA ALA A 144 -26.81 14.10 -31.36
C ALA A 144 -27.67 13.98 -32.63
N ALA A 145 -27.70 12.80 -33.26
CA ALA A 145 -28.55 12.55 -34.42
C ALA A 145 -30.05 12.60 -34.09
N LEU A 146 -30.44 12.08 -32.91
CA LEU A 146 -31.84 12.11 -32.46
C LEU A 146 -32.31 13.53 -32.14
N SER A 147 -31.42 14.37 -31.59
CA SER A 147 -31.71 15.77 -31.26
C SER A 147 -31.91 16.64 -32.52
N GLN A 148 -31.19 16.36 -33.61
CA GLN A 148 -31.37 17.08 -34.88
C GLN A 148 -32.71 16.75 -35.57
N GLN A 149 -33.25 15.56 -35.35
CA GLN A 149 -34.55 15.17 -35.90
C GLN A 149 -35.74 15.74 -35.09
N ALA A 150 -35.56 15.98 -33.79
CA ALA A 150 -36.57 16.61 -32.93
C ALA A 150 -36.74 18.12 -33.19
N SER A 151 -35.71 18.81 -33.69
CA SER A 151 -35.77 20.25 -33.99
C SER A 151 -36.56 20.64 -35.25
N SER A 152 -37.13 19.68 -35.99
CA SER A 152 -37.97 19.95 -37.18
C SER A 152 -39.49 19.89 -36.90
N GLY A 153 -39.90 19.72 -35.64
CA GLY A 153 -41.31 19.63 -35.24
C GLY A 153 -41.85 20.90 -34.56
N ASN A 154 -42.59 21.70 -35.32
CA ASN A 154 -43.73 22.50 -34.84
C ASN A 154 -43.51 23.47 -33.66
N GLN A 155 -43.02 24.69 -33.95
CA GLN A 155 -43.23 25.85 -33.08
C GLN A 155 -44.71 26.30 -33.15
N ASP A 156 -45.48 25.92 -32.12
CA ASP A 156 -46.78 26.53 -31.83
C ASP A 156 -46.60 27.51 -30.65
N THR A 157 -46.71 28.81 -30.96
CA THR A 157 -46.22 29.95 -30.17
C THR A 157 -47.11 30.32 -28.97
N SER A 158 -47.75 29.34 -28.33
CA SER A 158 -48.59 29.54 -27.13
C SER A 158 -47.92 29.08 -25.82
N SER A 159 -46.67 28.59 -25.90
CA SER A 159 -46.01 27.79 -24.86
C SER A 159 -44.85 28.48 -24.13
N ALA A 160 -44.69 29.80 -24.24
CA ALA A 160 -43.49 30.51 -23.77
C ALA A 160 -43.13 30.31 -22.29
N ASN A 161 -44.09 29.89 -21.45
CA ASN A 161 -43.89 29.64 -20.02
C ASN A 161 -44.13 28.18 -19.60
N GLN A 162 -44.22 27.25 -20.54
CA GLN A 162 -44.43 25.83 -20.25
C GLN A 162 -43.26 24.98 -20.72
N VAL A 163 -42.90 23.98 -19.91
CA VAL A 163 -41.89 22.96 -20.21
C VAL A 163 -42.60 21.62 -20.33
N VAL A 164 -42.26 20.85 -21.37
CA VAL A 164 -42.69 19.46 -21.54
C VAL A 164 -41.55 18.55 -21.09
N THR A 165 -41.84 17.54 -20.27
CA THR A 165 -40.78 16.75 -19.61
C THR A 165 -40.12 15.67 -20.47
N ASP A 166 -40.73 15.29 -21.60
CA ASP A 166 -40.24 14.24 -22.53
C ASP A 166 -39.41 14.80 -23.69
N GLU A 167 -39.44 16.11 -23.94
CA GLU A 167 -38.65 16.74 -25.01
C GLU A 167 -37.18 16.99 -24.62
N SER A 168 -36.81 16.73 -23.38
CA SER A 168 -35.47 16.99 -22.83
C SER A 168 -34.73 15.67 -22.55
N PRO A 169 -33.44 15.56 -22.90
CA PRO A 169 -32.61 14.40 -22.54
C PRO A 169 -32.25 14.37 -21.04
N LYS A 170 -32.53 15.45 -20.30
CA LYS A 170 -32.30 15.55 -18.85
C LYS A 170 -33.56 15.21 -18.06
N ILE A 171 -33.37 14.76 -16.83
CA ILE A 171 -34.46 14.47 -15.89
C ILE A 171 -35.05 15.78 -15.39
N ILE A 172 -36.36 15.94 -15.56
CA ILE A 172 -37.07 17.15 -15.14
C ILE A 172 -37.94 16.84 -13.93
N GLY A 173 -37.70 17.56 -12.84
CA GLY A 173 -38.50 17.56 -11.63
C GLY A 173 -39.37 18.80 -11.50
N ASN A 174 -40.51 18.64 -10.83
CA ASN A 174 -41.37 19.77 -10.44
C ASN A 174 -41.16 20.11 -8.97
N ILE A 175 -40.74 21.34 -8.70
CA ILE A 175 -40.39 21.79 -7.35
C ILE A 175 -41.53 21.68 -6.35
N ASN A 176 -42.78 21.84 -6.81
CA ASN A 176 -43.97 21.84 -5.94
C ASN A 176 -44.41 20.44 -5.56
N THR A 177 -44.40 19.51 -6.51
CA THR A 177 -44.86 18.12 -6.27
C THR A 177 -43.73 17.19 -5.84
N LYS A 178 -42.48 17.62 -6.03
CA LYS A 178 -41.27 16.79 -5.86
C LYS A 178 -41.35 15.51 -6.68
N VAL A 179 -41.95 15.56 -7.87
CA VAL A 179 -42.00 14.44 -8.81
C VAL A 179 -41.07 14.70 -9.97
N TYR A 180 -40.25 13.73 -10.35
CA TYR A 180 -39.41 13.78 -11.55
C TYR A 180 -39.86 12.79 -12.61
N HIS A 181 -39.58 13.15 -13.87
CA HIS A 181 -39.77 12.32 -15.05
C HIS A 181 -38.42 12.04 -15.72
N THR A 182 -38.26 10.82 -16.20
CA THR A 182 -37.14 10.42 -17.06
C THR A 182 -37.50 10.66 -18.53
N PRO A 183 -36.51 10.80 -19.43
CA PRO A 183 -36.76 10.97 -20.86
C PRO A 183 -37.57 9.82 -21.49
N ASP A 184 -37.48 8.61 -20.92
CA ASP A 184 -38.19 7.42 -21.42
C ASP A 184 -39.66 7.32 -20.94
N GLN A 185 -40.12 8.23 -20.09
CA GLN A 185 -41.50 8.24 -19.58
C GLN A 185 -42.37 9.20 -20.38
N ALA A 186 -43.68 8.93 -20.40
CA ALA A 186 -44.65 9.86 -20.97
C ALA A 186 -44.52 11.24 -20.28
N GLY A 187 -44.29 12.26 -21.09
CA GLY A 187 -44.11 13.62 -20.60
C GLY A 187 -45.41 14.26 -20.12
N TYR A 188 -45.26 15.33 -19.36
CA TYR A 188 -46.38 16.23 -19.08
C TYR A 188 -45.92 17.68 -19.16
N ARG A 189 -46.88 18.58 -19.32
CA ARG A 189 -46.63 20.02 -19.36
C ARG A 189 -46.69 20.60 -17.97
N MET A 190 -45.68 21.38 -17.60
CA MET A 190 -45.66 22.17 -16.37
C MET A 190 -45.19 23.59 -16.63
N ASN A 191 -45.42 24.50 -15.68
CA ASN A 191 -44.86 25.84 -15.75
C ASN A 191 -43.32 25.78 -15.63
N ALA A 192 -42.63 26.46 -16.55
CA ALA A 192 -41.17 26.51 -16.61
C ALA A 192 -40.53 26.98 -15.30
N ALA A 193 -41.17 27.90 -14.57
CA ALA A 193 -40.68 28.40 -13.29
C ALA A 193 -40.61 27.32 -12.18
N ASN A 194 -41.37 26.24 -12.34
CA ASN A 194 -41.40 25.13 -11.39
C ASN A 194 -40.47 23.97 -11.80
N ALA A 195 -39.83 24.05 -12.97
CA ALA A 195 -38.99 22.99 -13.49
C ALA A 195 -37.59 23.04 -12.86
N THR A 196 -37.10 21.90 -12.39
CA THR A 196 -35.72 21.69 -11.93
C THR A 196 -35.11 20.58 -12.76
N TYR A 197 -33.89 20.78 -13.26
CA TYR A 197 -33.21 19.82 -14.12
C TYR A 197 -32.16 19.05 -13.30
N PHE A 198 -32.09 17.74 -13.53
CA PHE A 198 -31.12 16.85 -12.92
C PHE A 198 -30.36 16.10 -14.00
N ASP A 199 -29.08 15.83 -13.74
CA ASP A 199 -28.24 15.08 -14.67
C ASP A 199 -28.47 13.57 -14.57
N ASN A 200 -28.93 13.07 -13.41
CA ASN A 200 -29.23 11.66 -13.18
C ASN A 200 -30.32 11.43 -12.11
N GLU A 201 -30.92 10.24 -12.08
CA GLU A 201 -32.03 9.92 -11.15
C GLU A 201 -31.59 9.99 -9.68
N SER A 202 -30.35 9.59 -9.39
CA SER A 202 -29.79 9.64 -8.04
C SER A 202 -29.76 11.06 -7.48
N GLN A 203 -29.39 12.04 -8.31
CA GLN A 203 -29.41 13.46 -7.93
C GLN A 203 -30.83 13.94 -7.60
N ALA A 204 -31.83 13.56 -8.41
CA ALA A 204 -33.22 13.92 -8.14
C ALA A 204 -33.71 13.33 -6.81
N ILE A 205 -33.40 12.04 -6.56
CA ILE A 205 -33.75 11.33 -5.32
C ILE A 205 -33.06 11.97 -4.11
N ALA A 206 -31.77 12.29 -4.22
CA ALA A 206 -31.01 12.97 -3.16
C ALA A 206 -31.59 14.35 -2.82
N ASN A 207 -32.20 15.04 -3.81
CA ASN A 207 -32.93 16.30 -3.62
C ASN A 207 -34.37 16.10 -3.11
N GLY A 208 -34.76 14.88 -2.74
CA GLY A 208 -36.06 14.54 -2.18
C GLY A 208 -37.17 14.37 -3.21
N TYR A 209 -36.85 14.17 -4.49
CA TYR A 209 -37.84 13.92 -5.53
C TYR A 209 -38.16 12.43 -5.66
N ARG A 210 -39.42 12.13 -5.99
CA ARG A 210 -39.93 10.77 -6.28
C ARG A 210 -40.14 10.57 -7.77
N LYS A 211 -39.99 9.33 -8.25
CA LYS A 211 -40.26 8.98 -9.65
C LYS A 211 -41.74 9.08 -9.96
N SER A 212 -42.08 9.58 -11.15
CA SER A 212 -43.45 9.57 -11.64
C SER A 212 -43.95 8.15 -11.88
N LYS A 213 -45.27 7.97 -11.75
CA LYS A 213 -45.96 6.69 -12.03
C LYS A 213 -46.53 6.61 -13.45
N ARG A 214 -46.32 7.67 -14.25
CA ARG A 214 -46.80 7.78 -15.62
C ARG A 214 -45.85 7.10 -16.59
#